data_AF-A0A9X3EC16-F1
#
_entry.id   AF-A0A9X3EC16-F1
#
_cell.length_a   1.000
_cell.length_b   1.000
_cell.length_c   1.000
_cell.angle_alpha   90.00
_cell.angle_beta   90.00
_cell.angle_gamma   90.00
#
_symmetry.space_group_name_H-M   'P 1'
#
loop_
_entity.id
_entity.type
_entity.pdbx_description
1 polymer ?
#
loop_
_entity_poly.entity_id
_entity_poly.type
_entity_poly.pdbx_seq_one_letter_code
_entity_poly.pdbx_strand_id
1 'polypeptide(L)'
;MPYTVANASASALISQSHLTQQQLISNFTTNGSAKVNHHIFTLTDDHPMLSGAAYQNTPIDLSQDFSLDLKVNLGNKLQQQGGGDGLAFALVPFEKVSQVNHTNGGAFGLGKIANVFGFKLDTYYNANGEAGSFTGDPKEFGTSEGNGSPFGAFFGSSTDGEIQTYEHDAMAIKPHTNDDFESLQIVYHAETQNLMVTYQSKVWSYHITDEDLLTNPISLVFSASTGTNHNLQQLMIERNDYHPYTTSLRINYLDEQQHPLAASQTISGDLNTPYHTKPLSLPGFKLALQPNNANGIFTYHDNRSINYYYEPLTQYVTINFEYQGKILRKAIFSGHTGEQIDFSPVSTLAQLKDYTMSQTDWPGSFVLPKDNNTTWHFTIRLEKNASQPVNNSTISQHTDRVADPFLSQTQIRPQPNPSNTQSTPKASSASQATTENATSQSKKPTSSKQSPAVTTPKKKHVISKNQPYALFQDTVSDFNEMTQPNFQPSPASESSSFTQVVTLLAHYTLLAER
;
A
#
# COMPACT_ATOMS: atom_id res chain seq x y z
N MET A 1 -11.12 -20.65 11.42
CA MET A 1 -10.93 -19.39 12.18
C MET A 1 -10.68 -18.26 11.18
N PRO A 2 -11.39 -17.13 11.27
CA PRO A 2 -10.86 -15.87 10.74
C PRO A 2 -9.62 -15.52 11.57
N TYR A 3 -8.52 -15.14 10.93
CA TYR A 3 -7.40 -14.53 11.67
C TYR A 3 -7.79 -13.12 12.09
N THR A 4 -7.42 -12.74 13.31
CA THR A 4 -7.67 -11.41 13.86
C THR A 4 -7.02 -10.38 12.94
N VAL A 5 -7.84 -9.52 12.31
CA VAL A 5 -7.31 -8.31 11.69
C VAL A 5 -6.75 -7.45 12.82
N ALA A 6 -5.50 -7.03 12.70
CA ALA A 6 -4.97 -5.99 13.58
C ALA A 6 -5.69 -4.69 13.24
N ASN A 7 -6.74 -4.36 14.01
CA ASN A 7 -7.25 -2.99 14.09
C ASN A 7 -6.07 -2.06 14.37
N ALA A 8 -6.13 -0.83 13.88
CA ALA A 8 -5.09 0.18 14.12
C ALA A 8 -4.86 0.33 15.63
N SER A 9 -3.77 -0.27 16.12
CA SER A 9 -3.23 0.00 17.43
C SER A 9 -2.64 1.40 17.39
N ALA A 10 -3.04 2.25 18.34
CA ALA A 10 -2.24 3.42 18.66
C ALA A 10 -0.79 2.96 18.93
N SER A 11 0.16 3.81 18.57
CA SER A 11 1.59 3.63 18.86
C SER A 11 1.76 3.24 20.33
N ALA A 12 2.46 2.13 20.59
CA ALA A 12 2.63 1.64 21.95
C ALA A 12 3.61 2.55 22.71
N LEU A 13 3.29 2.92 23.95
CA LEU A 13 4.23 3.64 24.81
C LEU A 13 5.47 2.77 25.04
N ILE A 14 6.62 3.26 24.58
CA ILE A 14 7.94 2.70 24.86
C ILE A 14 8.53 3.49 26.02
N SER A 15 8.50 2.91 27.23
CA SER A 15 9.23 3.42 28.40
C SER A 15 10.59 2.73 28.52
N GLN A 16 11.66 3.52 28.60
CA GLN A 16 13.04 3.06 28.76
C GLN A 16 13.66 3.73 29.98
N SER A 17 14.42 2.99 30.79
CA SER A 17 15.18 3.54 31.93
C SER A 17 16.49 2.80 32.12
N HIS A 18 17.49 3.50 32.67
CA HIS A 18 18.83 2.97 32.96
C HIS A 18 19.45 2.16 31.79
N LEU A 19 19.41 2.74 30.60
CA LEU A 19 19.82 2.08 29.35
C LEU A 19 21.29 1.63 29.38
N THR A 20 21.51 0.35 29.08
CA THR A 20 22.88 -0.20 28.90
C THR A 20 23.53 0.31 27.62
N GLN A 21 24.87 0.25 27.55
CA GLN A 21 25.63 0.68 26.36
C GLN A 21 25.14 0.01 25.06
N GLN A 22 24.77 -1.28 25.13
CA GLN A 22 24.24 -2.00 23.98
C GLN A 22 22.88 -1.46 23.53
N GLN A 23 22.00 -1.10 24.47
CA GLN A 23 20.70 -0.50 24.17
C GLN A 23 20.85 0.94 23.65
N LEU A 24 21.80 1.72 24.17
CA LEU A 24 22.13 3.03 23.60
C LEU A 24 22.59 2.90 22.15
N ILE A 25 23.47 1.94 21.85
CA ILE A 25 23.99 1.69 20.49
C ILE A 25 22.92 1.09 19.54
N SER A 26 21.90 0.39 20.04
CA SER A 26 20.78 -0.08 19.20
C SER A 26 19.69 0.96 18.98
N ASN A 27 19.42 1.80 19.98
CA ASN A 27 18.27 2.70 19.99
C ASN A 27 18.62 4.11 19.46
N PHE A 28 19.90 4.49 19.47
CA PHE A 28 20.39 5.78 19.02
C PHE A 28 21.53 5.63 18.00
N THR A 29 21.69 6.61 17.13
CA THR A 29 22.85 6.78 16.24
C THR A 29 23.67 7.98 16.70
N THR A 30 24.99 7.81 16.79
CA THR A 30 25.93 8.92 17.04
C THR A 30 26.51 9.44 15.73
N ASN A 31 26.67 10.76 15.61
CA ASN A 31 27.24 11.45 14.45
C ASN A 31 28.33 12.45 14.91
N GLY A 32 29.34 12.67 14.07
CA GLY A 32 30.46 13.58 14.37
C GLY A 32 31.43 13.01 15.39
N SER A 33 31.82 13.85 16.35
CA SER A 33 32.69 13.45 17.47
C SER A 33 31.96 12.69 18.59
N ALA A 34 30.64 12.56 18.52
CA ALA A 34 29.84 11.90 19.54
C ALA A 34 30.10 10.40 19.62
N LYS A 35 30.15 9.86 20.84
CA LYS A 35 30.51 8.47 21.15
C LYS A 35 29.85 7.98 22.44
N VAL A 36 29.50 6.70 22.48
CA VAL A 36 28.87 6.06 23.65
C VAL A 36 29.92 5.28 24.45
N ASN A 37 30.07 5.61 25.73
CA ASN A 37 30.89 4.86 26.69
C ASN A 37 30.07 4.52 27.94
N HIS A 38 29.88 3.22 28.22
CA HIS A 38 28.93 2.74 29.22
C HIS A 38 27.53 3.35 29.01
N HIS A 39 27.02 4.15 29.95
CA HIS A 39 25.70 4.81 29.90
C HIS A 39 25.79 6.31 29.54
N ILE A 40 26.95 6.76 29.05
CA ILE A 40 27.24 8.17 28.77
C ILE A 40 27.43 8.37 27.26
N PHE A 41 26.71 9.32 26.68
CA PHE A 41 27.10 9.94 25.42
C PHE A 41 28.07 11.08 25.73
N THR A 42 29.33 10.97 25.33
CA THR A 42 30.16 12.16 25.12
C THR A 42 29.77 12.72 23.76
N LEU A 43 29.24 13.94 23.70
CA LEU A 43 28.92 14.61 22.44
C LEU A 43 30.15 15.28 21.84
N THR A 44 30.94 15.94 22.68
CA THR A 44 32.26 16.51 22.35
C THR A 44 33.26 16.23 23.47
N ASP A 45 34.52 15.97 23.12
CA ASP A 45 35.63 16.00 24.07
C ASP A 45 36.01 17.46 24.40
N ASP A 46 36.83 17.67 25.43
CA ASP A 46 37.39 18.99 25.76
C ASP A 46 38.49 19.41 24.76
N HIS A 47 38.10 19.67 23.51
CA HIS A 47 38.99 19.96 22.39
C HIS A 47 38.32 20.96 21.41
N PRO A 48 39.06 21.89 20.79
CA PRO A 48 38.52 22.83 19.80
C PRO A 48 37.88 22.17 18.57
N MET A 49 37.00 22.92 17.90
CA MET A 49 36.45 22.66 16.55
C MET A 49 35.70 21.31 16.38
N LEU A 50 35.22 20.72 17.46
CA LEU A 50 34.30 19.59 17.44
C LEU A 50 32.83 20.00 17.22
N SER A 51 32.08 19.07 16.64
CA SER A 51 30.63 19.00 16.70
C SER A 51 30.27 17.52 16.88
N GLY A 52 29.14 17.22 17.53
CA GLY A 52 28.72 15.84 17.76
C GLY A 52 27.31 15.73 18.29
N ALA A 53 26.60 14.72 17.80
CA ALA A 53 25.20 14.49 18.11
C ALA A 53 24.87 13.02 18.37
N ALA A 54 23.84 12.77 19.16
CA ALA A 54 23.19 11.48 19.33
C ALA A 54 21.68 11.64 19.08
N TYR A 55 21.09 10.82 18.22
CA TYR A 55 19.67 10.90 17.89
C TYR A 55 18.98 9.54 17.88
N GLN A 56 17.69 9.52 18.19
CA GLN A 56 16.91 8.28 18.30
C GLN A 56 16.62 7.67 16.91
N ASN A 57 16.81 6.35 16.79
CA ASN A 57 16.62 5.59 15.54
C ASN A 57 15.13 5.39 15.19
N THR A 58 14.25 5.44 16.19
CA THR A 58 12.79 5.43 16.05
C THR A 58 12.26 6.85 16.21
N PRO A 59 11.66 7.46 15.17
CA PRO A 59 11.01 8.76 15.31
C PRO A 59 9.74 8.66 16.14
N ILE A 60 9.35 9.78 16.75
CA ILE A 60 8.22 9.89 17.68
C ILE A 60 7.00 10.55 17.05
N ASP A 61 5.85 10.34 17.70
CA ASP A 61 4.54 10.87 17.35
C ASP A 61 4.14 12.02 18.31
N LEU A 62 4.11 13.27 17.83
CA LEU A 62 3.73 14.44 18.64
C LEU A 62 2.21 14.58 18.84
N SER A 63 1.39 13.64 18.35
CA SER A 63 0.00 13.49 18.81
C SER A 63 -0.10 12.80 20.17
N GLN A 64 1.01 12.27 20.70
CA GLN A 64 1.12 11.59 21.99
C GLN A 64 2.15 12.30 22.90
N ASP A 65 2.02 12.10 24.22
CA ASP A 65 2.97 12.63 25.20
C ASP A 65 4.36 11.95 25.08
N PHE A 66 5.42 12.67 25.44
CA PHE A 66 6.76 12.09 25.65
C PHE A 66 7.46 12.72 26.85
N SER A 67 8.40 12.01 27.46
CA SER A 67 9.25 12.56 28.52
C SER A 67 10.67 11.98 28.52
N LEU A 68 11.64 12.83 28.82
CA LEU A 68 13.05 12.50 28.97
C LEU A 68 13.52 12.98 30.35
N ASP A 69 14.06 12.07 31.16
CA ASP A 69 14.83 12.43 32.36
C ASP A 69 16.31 12.23 32.01
N LEU A 70 17.05 13.33 31.96
CA LEU A 70 18.45 13.37 31.53
C LEU A 70 19.37 13.86 32.65
N LYS A 71 20.63 13.45 32.56
CA LYS A 71 21.75 14.13 33.21
C LYS A 71 22.60 14.78 32.14
N VAL A 72 23.04 16.02 32.34
CA VAL A 72 23.92 16.74 31.42
C VAL A 72 25.17 17.26 32.14
N ASN A 73 26.31 17.17 31.47
CA ASN A 73 27.56 17.82 31.83
C ASN A 73 27.86 18.88 30.76
N LEU A 74 28.00 20.15 31.17
CA LEU A 74 28.33 21.29 30.29
C LEU A 74 29.82 21.64 30.30
N GLY A 75 30.62 20.90 31.08
CA GLY A 75 32.07 21.02 31.20
C GLY A 75 32.57 22.01 32.25
N ASN A 76 33.88 21.96 32.45
CA ASN A 76 34.57 22.56 33.58
C ASN A 76 35.05 24.02 33.41
N LYS A 77 34.93 24.64 32.23
CA LYS A 77 35.39 26.03 31.98
C LYS A 77 34.23 26.99 31.74
N LEU A 78 34.40 28.20 32.25
CA LEU A 78 33.62 29.39 31.85
C LEU A 78 34.11 29.93 30.50
N GLN A 79 33.28 30.68 29.78
CA GLN A 79 33.68 31.30 28.50
C GLN A 79 34.92 32.21 28.63
N GLN A 80 35.07 32.93 29.74
CA GLN A 80 36.26 33.73 30.08
C GLN A 80 37.52 32.89 30.36
N GLN A 81 37.38 31.57 30.46
CA GLN A 81 38.46 30.57 30.64
C GLN A 81 38.64 29.68 29.41
N GLY A 82 37.92 29.93 28.31
CA GLY A 82 37.94 29.10 27.11
C GLY A 82 36.83 28.04 27.03
N GLY A 83 35.79 28.10 27.86
CA GLY A 83 34.63 27.18 27.81
C GLY A 83 33.61 27.51 26.72
N GLY A 84 33.03 26.50 26.08
CA GLY A 84 32.05 26.63 24.99
C GLY A 84 31.79 25.29 24.27
N ASP A 85 30.81 25.19 23.38
CA ASP A 85 29.78 26.20 23.08
C ASP A 85 28.55 25.98 24.01
N GLY A 86 28.15 24.73 24.22
CA GLY A 86 27.01 24.32 25.04
C GLY A 86 26.26 23.12 24.44
N LEU A 87 25.16 22.72 25.08
CA LEU A 87 24.41 21.50 24.73
C LEU A 87 22.95 21.83 24.37
N ALA A 88 22.46 21.25 23.27
CA ALA A 88 21.10 21.40 22.78
C ALA A 88 20.34 20.07 22.77
N PHE A 89 19.06 20.13 23.14
CA PHE A 89 18.04 19.16 22.75
C PHE A 89 17.23 19.73 21.58
N ALA A 90 16.89 18.90 20.59
CA ALA A 90 16.11 19.32 19.44
C ALA A 90 15.12 18.26 18.96
N LEU A 91 13.97 18.76 18.51
CA LEU A 91 13.01 18.09 17.64
C LEU A 91 13.43 18.41 16.20
N VAL A 92 13.89 17.38 15.47
CA VAL A 92 14.32 17.50 14.07
C VAL A 92 13.41 16.63 13.21
N PRO A 93 12.85 17.13 12.08
CA PRO A 93 12.06 16.33 11.15
C PRO A 93 12.84 15.08 10.69
N PHE A 94 12.21 13.91 10.73
CA PHE A 94 12.90 12.63 10.57
C PHE A 94 13.67 12.53 9.23
N GLU A 95 13.14 13.09 8.15
CA GLU A 95 13.81 13.10 6.83
C GLU A 95 15.06 14.01 6.78
N LYS A 96 15.27 14.86 7.79
CA LYS A 96 16.40 15.79 7.91
C LYS A 96 17.45 15.36 8.94
N VAL A 97 17.18 14.34 9.77
CA VAL A 97 18.08 13.96 10.90
C VAL A 97 19.52 13.60 10.47
N SER A 98 19.70 13.13 9.24
CA SER A 98 21.02 12.84 8.66
C SER A 98 21.89 14.07 8.37
N GLN A 99 21.31 15.28 8.44
CA GLN A 99 21.98 16.57 8.19
C GLN A 99 22.56 17.19 9.47
N VAL A 100 22.28 16.60 10.63
CA VAL A 100 22.81 17.01 11.94
C VAL A 100 24.34 16.90 11.97
N ASN A 101 24.99 17.74 12.77
CA ASN A 101 26.45 17.81 12.91
C ASN A 101 27.14 18.31 11.61
N HIS A 102 26.61 19.39 11.02
CA HIS A 102 27.21 20.08 9.86
C HIS A 102 27.58 21.56 10.16
N THR A 103 27.53 21.96 11.43
CA THR A 103 27.85 23.31 11.94
C THR A 103 28.52 23.23 13.32
N ASN A 104 29.23 24.29 13.72
CA ASN A 104 29.85 24.47 15.05
C ASN A 104 29.39 25.83 15.63
N GLY A 105 29.84 26.21 16.84
CA GLY A 105 29.48 27.49 17.46
C GLY A 105 28.03 27.51 17.97
N GLY A 106 27.42 28.69 18.07
CA GLY A 106 26.04 28.89 18.54
C GLY A 106 24.93 28.22 17.71
N ALA A 107 25.29 27.44 16.68
CA ALA A 107 24.39 26.55 15.95
C ALA A 107 24.30 25.13 16.55
N PHE A 108 25.20 24.73 17.47
CA PHE A 108 25.18 23.42 18.17
C PHE A 108 25.16 22.18 17.26
N GLY A 109 25.60 22.29 16.00
CA GLY A 109 25.49 21.22 15.00
C GLY A 109 24.11 21.10 14.33
N LEU A 110 23.18 22.02 14.59
CA LEU A 110 21.80 22.02 14.08
C LEU A 110 21.55 23.09 13.00
N GLY A 111 22.44 24.07 12.85
CA GLY A 111 22.36 25.09 11.81
C GLY A 111 22.46 24.51 10.39
N LYS A 112 21.82 25.18 9.43
CA LYS A 112 21.58 24.75 8.03
C LYS A 112 20.50 23.67 7.87
N ILE A 113 19.71 23.41 8.92
CA ILE A 113 18.57 22.47 8.93
C ILE A 113 17.28 23.24 9.24
N ALA A 114 16.33 23.25 8.31
CA ALA A 114 15.06 23.98 8.45
C ALA A 114 13.97 23.18 9.18
N ASN A 115 13.04 23.89 9.83
CA ASN A 115 12.00 23.39 10.74
C ASN A 115 12.55 22.55 11.91
N VAL A 116 13.69 22.95 12.49
CA VAL A 116 14.15 22.45 13.79
C VAL A 116 13.60 23.34 14.90
N PHE A 117 13.15 22.73 16.00
CA PHE A 117 12.78 23.41 17.25
C PHE A 117 13.46 22.72 18.42
N GLY A 118 13.85 23.44 19.47
CA GLY A 118 14.59 22.83 20.56
C GLY A 118 14.86 23.75 21.75
N PHE A 119 15.68 23.26 22.67
CA PHE A 119 16.12 23.97 23.87
C PHE A 119 17.63 23.86 24.02
N LYS A 120 18.33 24.99 24.20
CA LYS A 120 19.78 25.05 24.42
C LYS A 120 20.12 25.43 25.87
N LEU A 121 21.16 24.78 26.39
CA LEU A 121 21.93 25.21 27.56
C LEU A 121 23.25 25.79 27.03
N ASP A 122 23.25 27.10 26.88
CA ASP A 122 24.33 27.87 26.27
C ASP A 122 25.39 28.23 27.31
N THR A 123 26.67 28.10 26.93
CA THR A 123 27.81 28.45 27.79
C THR A 123 28.71 29.54 27.22
N TYR A 124 28.50 29.99 25.98
CA TYR A 124 29.34 30.93 25.24
C TYR A 124 28.52 32.00 24.52
N TYR A 125 28.57 33.25 24.97
CA TYR A 125 27.76 34.31 24.38
C TYR A 125 28.30 34.77 23.02
N ASN A 126 27.53 34.50 21.95
CA ASN A 126 27.80 35.01 20.61
C ASN A 126 27.17 36.40 20.42
N ALA A 127 27.98 37.43 20.23
CA ALA A 127 27.49 38.80 20.01
C ALA A 127 27.03 39.04 18.55
N ASN A 128 27.40 38.15 17.64
CA ASN A 128 27.03 38.18 16.22
C ASN A 128 26.70 36.75 15.74
N GLY A 129 25.84 36.63 14.74
CA GLY A 129 25.52 35.34 14.11
C GLY A 129 26.44 34.98 12.94
N GLU A 130 26.47 33.69 12.58
CA GLU A 130 26.97 33.21 11.29
C GLU A 130 25.77 32.98 10.36
N ALA A 131 25.72 33.71 9.24
CA ALA A 131 24.57 33.73 8.34
C ALA A 131 24.20 32.34 7.80
N GLY A 132 22.94 31.94 8.00
CA GLY A 132 22.44 30.61 7.64
C GLY A 132 22.88 29.50 8.60
N SER A 133 23.47 29.84 9.75
CA SER A 133 23.95 28.90 10.77
C SER A 133 23.26 29.20 12.11
N PHE A 134 23.43 30.40 12.65
CA PHE A 134 22.78 30.88 13.89
C PHE A 134 22.78 32.41 13.96
N THR A 135 21.80 33.00 14.64
CA THR A 135 21.80 34.43 15.01
C THR A 135 22.55 34.67 16.32
N GLY A 136 23.04 35.90 16.54
CA GLY A 136 23.61 36.30 17.83
C GLY A 136 22.61 36.22 18.99
N ASP A 137 23.13 36.15 20.21
CA ASP A 137 22.37 35.85 21.43
C ASP A 137 21.67 37.07 22.07
N PRO A 138 20.70 36.82 22.98
CA PRO A 138 19.98 37.88 23.67
C PRO A 138 20.93 38.76 24.50
N LYS A 139 20.91 40.07 24.24
CA LYS A 139 21.86 41.06 24.78
C LYS A 139 21.77 41.30 26.29
N GLU A 140 20.84 40.64 26.98
CA GLU A 140 20.82 40.59 28.44
C GLU A 140 21.86 39.62 29.03
N PHE A 141 22.31 38.61 28.26
CA PHE A 141 23.30 37.65 28.73
C PHE A 141 24.75 38.09 28.51
N GLY A 142 25.03 39.01 27.58
CA GLY A 142 26.39 39.48 27.33
C GLY A 142 26.47 40.78 26.52
N THR A 143 27.66 41.38 26.50
CA THR A 143 27.89 42.69 25.84
C THR A 143 28.87 42.63 24.66
N SER A 144 29.65 41.55 24.56
CA SER A 144 30.64 41.33 23.50
C SER A 144 30.96 39.85 23.39
N GLU A 145 31.47 39.42 22.24
CA GLU A 145 31.83 38.03 21.92
C GLU A 145 32.62 37.35 23.07
N GLY A 146 32.15 36.18 23.53
CA GLY A 146 32.77 35.42 24.63
C GLY A 146 32.76 36.10 26.00
N ASN A 147 31.96 37.16 26.17
CA ASN A 147 31.84 37.92 27.41
C ASN A 147 30.36 38.12 27.81
N GLY A 148 29.80 37.05 28.34
CA GLY A 148 28.47 36.99 28.94
C GLY A 148 28.37 35.96 30.06
N SER A 149 27.13 35.61 30.39
CA SER A 149 26.71 34.58 31.34
C SER A 149 26.05 33.40 30.59
N PRO A 150 26.17 32.16 31.09
CA PRO A 150 25.47 31.02 30.50
C PRO A 150 23.96 31.13 30.72
N PHE A 151 23.16 30.59 29.80
CA PHE A 151 21.69 30.68 29.86
C PHE A 151 20.98 29.46 29.26
N GLY A 152 19.73 29.25 29.64
CA GLY A 152 18.82 28.29 29.03
C GLY A 152 17.73 29.00 28.23
N ALA A 153 17.44 28.54 27.03
CA ALA A 153 16.41 29.11 26.16
C ALA A 153 15.86 28.09 25.15
N PHE A 154 14.60 28.27 24.74
CA PHE A 154 14.10 27.66 23.51
C PHE A 154 14.70 28.33 22.27
N PHE A 155 14.70 27.61 21.16
CA PHE A 155 15.12 28.11 19.85
C PHE A 155 14.31 27.44 18.73
N GLY A 156 14.27 28.09 17.57
CA GLY A 156 13.81 27.48 16.32
C GLY A 156 14.70 27.87 15.15
N SER A 157 14.69 27.09 14.07
CA SER A 157 15.40 27.42 12.83
C SER A 157 14.56 28.27 11.87
N SER A 158 15.18 29.18 11.14
CA SER A 158 14.55 29.80 9.95
C SER A 158 14.31 28.79 8.82
N THR A 159 13.62 29.22 7.75
CA THR A 159 13.45 28.42 6.51
C THR A 159 14.76 28.07 5.81
N ASP A 160 15.83 28.83 6.07
CA ASP A 160 17.19 28.59 5.56
C ASP A 160 18.04 27.79 6.57
N GLY A 161 17.45 27.37 7.70
CA GLY A 161 18.10 26.58 8.74
C GLY A 161 18.96 27.37 9.74
N GLU A 162 18.80 28.69 9.81
CA GLU A 162 19.52 29.53 10.78
C GLU A 162 18.88 29.42 12.16
N ILE A 163 19.63 28.98 13.18
CA ILE A 163 19.14 28.83 14.56
C ILE A 163 18.90 30.20 15.21
N GLN A 164 17.71 30.41 15.76
CA GLN A 164 17.25 31.66 16.37
C GLN A 164 16.78 31.43 17.81
N THR A 165 17.47 32.06 18.77
CA THR A 165 17.15 32.02 20.20
C THR A 165 15.84 32.77 20.49
N TYR A 166 14.93 32.17 21.25
CA TYR A 166 13.68 32.82 21.65
C TYR A 166 13.92 33.68 22.91
N GLU A 167 14.25 34.96 22.68
CA GLU A 167 14.76 35.88 23.72
C GLU A 167 13.83 36.04 24.93
N HIS A 168 12.50 36.10 24.72
CA HIS A 168 11.52 36.49 25.75
C HIS A 168 11.51 35.59 27.00
N ASP A 169 11.69 34.28 26.80
CA ASP A 169 11.62 33.27 27.87
C ASP A 169 13.00 32.72 28.23
N ALA A 170 14.07 33.31 27.70
CA ALA A 170 15.43 32.94 28.03
C ALA A 170 15.75 33.25 29.50
N MET A 171 16.60 32.45 30.15
CA MET A 171 16.95 32.63 31.55
C MET A 171 18.38 32.20 31.85
N ALA A 172 19.17 33.09 32.47
CA ALA A 172 20.53 32.80 32.91
C ALA A 172 20.57 31.57 33.84
N ILE A 173 21.54 30.68 33.64
CA ILE A 173 21.79 29.51 34.49
C ILE A 173 23.00 29.77 35.40
N LYS A 174 23.23 28.91 36.39
CA LYS A 174 24.42 28.98 37.23
C LYS A 174 25.64 28.57 36.40
N PRO A 175 26.79 29.25 36.54
CA PRO A 175 28.00 28.84 35.83
C PRO A 175 28.58 27.51 36.36
N HIS A 176 29.08 26.67 35.44
CA HIS A 176 29.70 25.38 35.73
C HIS A 176 31.23 25.54 35.80
N THR A 177 31.88 24.82 36.72
CA THR A 177 33.34 24.92 36.96
C THR A 177 34.00 23.56 37.22
N ASN A 178 33.27 22.49 36.91
CA ASN A 178 33.65 21.08 37.05
C ASN A 178 32.78 20.23 36.11
N ASP A 179 33.24 19.02 35.81
CA ASP A 179 32.57 18.06 34.90
C ASP A 179 31.42 17.28 35.60
N ASP A 180 30.66 17.95 36.47
CA ASP A 180 29.55 17.36 37.23
C ASP A 180 28.29 17.24 36.36
N PHE A 181 27.48 16.22 36.65
CA PHE A 181 26.24 15.92 35.93
C PHE A 181 25.00 16.46 36.66
N GLU A 182 24.34 17.45 36.07
CA GLU A 182 23.09 18.04 36.59
C GLU A 182 21.85 17.50 35.87
N SER A 183 20.69 17.48 36.55
CA SER A 183 19.44 16.99 35.95
C SER A 183 18.80 18.01 35.00
N LEU A 184 18.49 17.53 33.80
CA LEU A 184 17.68 18.20 32.78
C LEU A 184 16.47 17.31 32.50
N GLN A 185 15.26 17.79 32.80
CA GLN A 185 14.02 17.08 32.51
C GLN A 185 13.28 17.77 31.37
N ILE A 186 12.72 16.99 30.45
CA ILE A 186 11.95 17.46 29.29
C ILE A 186 10.65 16.67 29.24
N VAL A 187 9.50 17.35 29.17
CA VAL A 187 8.16 16.73 29.13
C VAL A 187 7.32 17.42 28.07
N TYR A 188 6.61 16.65 27.25
CA TYR A 188 5.68 17.15 26.25
C TYR A 188 4.28 16.60 26.48
N HIS A 189 3.29 17.49 26.46
CA HIS A 189 1.87 17.16 26.67
C HIS A 189 1.06 17.46 25.40
N ALA A 190 0.68 16.42 24.65
CA ALA A 190 0.07 16.53 23.34
C ALA A 190 -1.32 17.20 23.36
N GLU A 191 -2.11 17.01 24.43
CA GLU A 191 -3.40 17.69 24.61
C GLU A 191 -3.28 19.22 24.57
N THR A 192 -2.12 19.77 24.96
CA THR A 192 -1.88 21.22 25.02
C THR A 192 -0.72 21.68 24.11
N GLN A 193 -0.08 20.74 23.42
CA GLN A 193 1.10 20.94 22.57
C GLN A 193 2.26 21.69 23.29
N ASN A 194 2.32 21.63 24.62
CA ASN A 194 3.37 22.29 25.40
C ASN A 194 4.57 21.37 25.58
N LEU A 195 5.75 21.87 25.21
CA LEU A 195 7.04 21.34 25.63
C LEU A 195 7.51 22.10 26.88
N MET A 196 7.71 21.39 27.98
CA MET A 196 8.24 21.90 29.24
C MET A 196 9.67 21.39 29.44
N VAL A 197 10.56 22.28 29.90
CA VAL A 197 11.95 21.94 30.24
C VAL A 197 12.25 22.41 31.64
N THR A 198 12.86 21.56 32.47
CA THR A 198 13.26 21.88 33.85
C THR A 198 14.75 21.66 34.03
N TYR A 199 15.46 22.70 34.46
CA TYR A 199 16.90 22.69 34.73
C TYR A 199 17.23 23.63 35.89
N GLN A 200 18.11 23.22 36.82
CA GLN A 200 18.52 24.05 37.98
C GLN A 200 17.37 24.67 38.80
N SER A 201 16.24 23.98 38.91
CA SER A 201 14.98 24.47 39.54
C SER A 201 14.30 25.64 38.81
N LYS A 202 14.72 25.95 37.58
CA LYS A 202 13.98 26.80 36.64
C LYS A 202 13.14 25.92 35.71
N VAL A 203 12.00 26.45 35.28
CA VAL A 203 11.08 25.79 34.35
C VAL A 203 10.82 26.74 33.19
N TRP A 204 11.00 26.24 31.98
CA TRP A 204 10.59 26.87 30.73
C TRP A 204 9.39 26.08 30.16
N SER A 205 8.47 26.76 29.49
CA SER A 205 7.33 26.11 28.80
C SER A 205 7.08 26.82 27.48
N TYR A 206 6.90 26.07 26.40
CA TYR A 206 6.61 26.59 25.07
C TYR A 206 5.51 25.80 24.38
N HIS A 207 4.49 26.49 23.90
CA HIS A 207 3.39 25.91 23.12
C HIS A 207 3.84 25.80 21.66
N ILE A 208 4.03 24.58 21.17
CA ILE A 208 4.43 24.31 19.78
C ILE A 208 3.23 24.61 18.88
N THR A 209 3.37 25.55 17.95
CA THR A 209 2.34 25.94 16.96
C THR A 209 2.70 25.56 15.52
N ASP A 210 3.81 24.86 15.32
CA ASP A 210 4.30 24.45 14.00
C ASP A 210 3.59 23.15 13.56
N GLU A 211 2.69 23.26 12.58
CA GLU A 211 1.92 22.13 12.07
C GLU A 211 2.79 21.05 11.40
N ASP A 212 3.93 21.42 10.78
CA ASP A 212 4.85 20.46 10.17
C ASP A 212 5.56 19.64 11.26
N LEU A 213 5.94 20.26 12.39
CA LEU A 213 6.49 19.53 13.53
C LEU A 213 5.46 18.62 14.20
N LEU A 214 4.23 19.10 14.38
CA LEU A 214 3.18 18.40 15.13
C LEU A 214 2.58 17.19 14.39
N THR A 215 2.68 17.13 13.05
CA THR A 215 1.99 16.12 12.23
C THR A 215 2.91 15.09 11.57
N ASN A 216 4.21 15.34 11.50
CA ASN A 216 5.19 14.47 10.83
C ASN A 216 6.06 13.70 11.85
N PRO A 217 6.74 12.60 11.43
CA PRO A 217 7.68 11.89 12.30
C PRO A 217 8.85 12.77 12.73
N ILE A 218 9.09 12.85 14.04
CA ILE A 218 10.17 13.66 14.63
C ILE A 218 11.28 12.79 15.21
N SER A 219 12.53 13.10 14.87
CA SER A 219 13.70 12.57 15.56
C SER A 219 14.00 13.40 16.80
N LEU A 220 14.12 12.72 17.95
CA LEU A 220 14.72 13.28 19.15
C LEU A 220 16.24 13.34 18.97
N VAL A 221 16.82 14.53 19.08
CA VAL A 221 18.24 14.80 18.86
C VAL A 221 18.85 15.50 20.07
N PHE A 222 20.04 15.06 20.47
CA PHE A 222 20.92 15.76 21.40
C PHE A 222 22.20 16.14 20.64
N SER A 223 22.65 17.38 20.75
CA SER A 223 23.78 17.88 19.97
C SER A 223 24.59 18.92 20.76
N ALA A 224 25.90 18.95 20.54
CA ALA A 224 26.81 19.92 21.15
C ALA A 224 27.98 20.23 20.19
N SER A 225 28.64 21.37 20.41
CA SER A 225 29.80 21.76 19.63
C SER A 225 30.84 22.52 20.46
N THR A 226 31.98 22.78 19.82
CA THR A 226 33.05 23.64 20.31
C THR A 226 33.59 24.46 19.14
N GLY A 227 33.82 25.76 19.36
CA GLY A 227 34.64 26.61 18.48
C GLY A 227 36.12 26.61 18.89
N THR A 228 36.70 27.81 19.01
CA THR A 228 37.99 28.02 19.71
C THR A 228 37.85 27.82 21.21
N ASN A 229 36.69 28.17 21.77
CA ASN A 229 36.27 27.78 23.10
C ASN A 229 35.71 26.35 23.07
N HIS A 230 35.97 25.57 24.12
CA HIS A 230 35.63 24.15 24.19
C HIS A 230 35.37 23.68 25.63
N ASN A 231 34.53 22.66 25.77
CA ASN A 231 34.23 21.95 27.02
C ASN A 231 33.95 20.47 26.70
N LEU A 232 34.25 19.58 27.65
CA LEU A 232 33.73 18.21 27.65
C LEU A 232 32.21 18.27 27.85
N GLN A 233 31.43 17.95 26.81
CA GLN A 233 29.97 18.05 26.86
C GLN A 233 29.34 16.68 26.66
N GLN A 234 28.49 16.28 27.61
CA GLN A 234 28.02 14.91 27.76
C GLN A 234 26.59 14.84 28.27
N LEU A 235 25.93 13.70 28.03
CA LEU A 235 24.67 13.37 28.69
C LEU A 235 24.54 11.89 29.05
N MET A 236 23.66 11.63 30.01
CA MET A 236 23.11 10.30 30.31
C MET A 236 21.59 10.36 30.16
N ILE A 237 20.99 9.27 29.67
CA ILE A 237 19.54 9.10 29.62
C ILE A 237 19.12 8.24 30.82
N GLU A 238 18.54 8.86 31.85
CA GLU A 238 18.00 8.13 33.01
C GLU A 238 16.66 7.49 32.66
N ARG A 239 15.82 8.22 31.92
CA ARG A 239 14.52 7.77 31.39
C ARG A 239 14.24 8.36 30.00
N ASN A 240 13.56 7.58 29.16
CA ASN A 240 13.05 7.98 27.86
C ASN A 240 11.73 7.25 27.59
N ASP A 241 10.63 7.98 27.68
CA ASP A 241 9.26 7.50 27.48
C ASP A 241 8.66 8.20 26.26
N TYR A 242 8.32 7.44 25.21
CA TYR A 242 7.80 8.00 23.95
C TYR A 242 6.87 7.04 23.21
N HIS A 243 6.08 7.58 22.29
CA HIS A 243 5.29 6.82 21.32
C HIS A 243 5.97 6.86 19.94
N PRO A 244 6.25 5.70 19.30
CA PRO A 244 6.76 5.67 17.93
C PRO A 244 5.80 6.29 16.91
N TYR A 245 6.32 6.94 15.87
CA TYR A 245 5.51 7.33 14.73
C TYR A 245 5.08 6.10 13.93
N THR A 246 3.77 5.87 13.81
CA THR A 246 3.21 4.78 12.98
C THR A 246 2.81 5.26 11.59
N THR A 247 3.03 4.42 10.59
CA THR A 247 2.48 4.60 9.22
C THR A 247 1.60 3.40 8.85
N SER A 248 0.90 3.47 7.72
CA SER A 248 -0.05 2.43 7.28
C SER A 248 0.06 2.10 5.79
N LEU A 249 -0.19 0.83 5.47
CA LEU A 249 -0.13 0.27 4.11
C LEU A 249 -1.46 -0.36 3.75
N ARG A 250 -1.91 -0.15 2.50
CA ARG A 250 -3.19 -0.69 2.00
C ARG A 250 -2.96 -1.98 1.21
N ILE A 251 -3.61 -3.06 1.59
CA ILE A 251 -3.60 -4.33 0.87
C ILE A 251 -4.85 -4.42 -0.02
N ASN A 252 -4.67 -4.68 -1.31
CA ASN A 252 -5.76 -4.83 -2.27
C ASN A 252 -5.76 -6.23 -2.89
N TYR A 253 -6.96 -6.73 -3.21
CA TYR A 253 -7.18 -8.05 -3.81
C TYR A 253 -7.92 -7.85 -5.14
N LEU A 254 -7.21 -7.99 -6.26
CA LEU A 254 -7.63 -7.51 -7.57
C LEU A 254 -7.68 -8.63 -8.62
N ASP A 255 -8.49 -8.46 -9.66
CA ASP A 255 -8.34 -9.20 -10.91
C ASP A 255 -7.25 -8.59 -11.82
N GLU A 256 -6.93 -9.24 -12.93
CA GLU A 256 -5.98 -8.73 -13.94
C GLU A 256 -6.37 -7.36 -14.54
N GLN A 257 -7.65 -6.98 -14.46
CA GLN A 257 -8.19 -5.72 -14.93
C GLN A 257 -8.24 -4.65 -13.83
N GLN A 258 -7.69 -4.95 -12.64
CA GLN A 258 -7.61 -4.10 -11.45
C GLN A 258 -8.95 -3.84 -10.73
N HIS A 259 -10.00 -4.64 -10.98
CA HIS A 259 -11.24 -4.56 -10.20
C HIS A 259 -11.07 -5.24 -8.83
N PRO A 260 -11.63 -4.68 -7.74
CA PRO A 260 -11.56 -5.29 -6.41
C PRO A 260 -12.45 -6.53 -6.31
N LEU A 261 -11.84 -7.67 -5.96
CA LEU A 261 -12.51 -8.95 -5.72
C LEU A 261 -12.98 -9.12 -4.27
N ALA A 262 -12.37 -8.37 -3.34
CA ALA A 262 -12.73 -8.30 -1.94
C ALA A 262 -12.43 -6.90 -1.38
N ALA A 263 -12.93 -6.60 -0.18
CA ALA A 263 -12.58 -5.37 0.53
C ALA A 263 -11.06 -5.32 0.80
N SER A 264 -10.45 -4.16 0.51
CA SER A 264 -9.06 -3.88 0.90
C SER A 264 -8.89 -3.96 2.42
N GLN A 265 -7.69 -4.33 2.86
CA GLN A 265 -7.28 -4.23 4.27
C GLN A 265 -6.29 -3.08 4.44
N THR A 266 -6.14 -2.60 5.66
CA THR A 266 -5.06 -1.70 6.08
C THR A 266 -4.27 -2.43 7.16
N ILE A 267 -2.94 -2.33 7.09
CA ILE A 267 -2.04 -2.67 8.21
C ILE A 267 -1.31 -1.41 8.64
N SER A 268 -1.01 -1.28 9.93
CA SER A 268 -0.20 -0.19 10.48
C SER A 268 0.97 -0.75 11.27
N GLY A 269 2.02 0.05 11.44
CA GLY A 269 3.16 -0.27 12.29
C GLY A 269 4.15 0.88 12.40
N ASP A 270 5.04 0.78 13.39
CA ASP A 270 6.03 1.80 13.71
C ASP A 270 7.04 1.97 12.56
N LEU A 271 7.52 3.19 12.35
CA LEU A 271 8.52 3.46 11.32
C LEU A 271 9.78 2.62 11.49
N ASN A 272 10.38 2.22 10.37
CA ASN A 272 11.57 1.36 10.28
C ASN A 272 11.37 -0.09 10.78
N THR A 273 10.15 -0.51 11.13
CA THR A 273 9.85 -1.91 11.50
C THR A 273 9.43 -2.79 10.29
N PRO A 274 9.72 -4.10 10.31
CA PRO A 274 9.39 -5.00 9.20
C PRO A 274 7.90 -5.40 9.18
N TYR A 275 7.36 -5.59 7.97
CA TYR A 275 6.01 -6.14 7.76
C TYR A 275 6.01 -7.38 6.86
N HIS A 276 5.00 -8.23 7.09
CA HIS A 276 4.75 -9.46 6.33
C HIS A 276 3.25 -9.58 6.04
N THR A 277 2.89 -9.66 4.75
CA THR A 277 1.51 -9.83 4.30
C THR A 277 1.32 -11.18 3.62
N LYS A 278 0.05 -11.64 3.56
CA LYS A 278 -0.32 -12.93 2.93
C LYS A 278 -1.51 -12.73 2.00
N PRO A 279 -1.60 -13.51 0.90
CA PRO A 279 -2.77 -13.50 0.03
C PRO A 279 -4.02 -13.97 0.79
N LEU A 280 -5.16 -13.41 0.43
CA LEU A 280 -6.48 -13.83 0.92
C LEU A 280 -6.96 -15.05 0.10
N SER A 281 -7.60 -16.02 0.76
CA SER A 281 -8.29 -17.09 0.04
C SER A 281 -9.63 -16.56 -0.48
N LEU A 282 -9.78 -16.51 -1.80
CA LEU A 282 -10.96 -15.99 -2.48
C LEU A 282 -11.74 -17.12 -3.17
N PRO A 283 -12.97 -17.43 -2.75
CA PRO A 283 -13.78 -18.49 -3.36
C PRO A 283 -13.96 -18.30 -4.88
N GLY A 284 -13.57 -19.31 -5.66
CA GLY A 284 -13.62 -19.25 -7.12
C GLY A 284 -12.43 -18.57 -7.80
N PHE A 285 -11.35 -18.24 -7.06
CA PHE A 285 -10.14 -17.63 -7.62
C PHE A 285 -8.87 -18.33 -7.12
N LYS A 286 -7.81 -18.31 -7.93
CA LYS A 286 -6.44 -18.68 -7.53
C LYS A 286 -5.53 -17.45 -7.63
N LEU A 287 -4.48 -17.43 -6.81
CA LEU A 287 -3.50 -16.34 -6.82
C LEU A 287 -2.66 -16.43 -8.10
N ALA A 288 -2.71 -15.39 -8.94
CA ALA A 288 -1.91 -15.29 -10.15
C ALA A 288 -0.55 -14.64 -9.88
N LEU A 289 -0.51 -13.60 -9.02
CA LEU A 289 0.73 -12.90 -8.67
C LEU A 289 0.74 -12.44 -7.20
N GLN A 290 1.76 -12.88 -6.47
CA GLN A 290 2.19 -12.25 -5.21
C GLN A 290 3.10 -11.05 -5.52
N PRO A 291 2.85 -9.86 -4.96
CA PRO A 291 3.67 -8.69 -5.21
C PRO A 291 5.03 -8.77 -4.50
N ASN A 292 6.06 -8.16 -5.07
CA ASN A 292 7.42 -8.14 -4.48
C ASN A 292 7.45 -7.45 -3.11
N ASN A 293 6.60 -6.44 -2.89
CA ASN A 293 6.40 -5.77 -1.59
C ASN A 293 5.35 -6.47 -0.69
N ALA A 294 5.13 -7.78 -0.84
CA ALA A 294 4.39 -8.56 0.16
C ALA A 294 5.12 -8.63 1.52
N ASN A 295 6.44 -8.38 1.52
CA ASN A 295 7.26 -8.20 2.71
C ASN A 295 8.08 -6.92 2.52
N GLY A 296 8.40 -6.23 3.61
CA GLY A 296 9.18 -4.99 3.55
C GLY A 296 9.39 -4.36 4.92
N ILE A 297 9.66 -3.05 4.91
CA ILE A 297 9.80 -2.21 6.10
C ILE A 297 8.83 -1.04 5.95
N PHE A 298 8.17 -0.63 7.03
CA PHE A 298 7.34 0.58 7.07
C PHE A 298 8.24 1.82 6.94
N THR A 299 8.18 2.55 5.83
CA THR A 299 8.97 3.78 5.62
C THR A 299 8.09 5.02 5.57
N TYR A 300 8.72 6.19 5.72
CA TYR A 300 8.07 7.48 5.57
C TYR A 300 7.70 7.74 4.10
N HIS A 301 6.63 8.52 3.86
CA HIS A 301 5.98 8.78 2.56
C HIS A 301 5.61 7.55 1.71
N ASP A 302 5.59 6.35 2.29
CA ASP A 302 5.29 5.13 1.58
C ASP A 302 3.77 4.94 1.41
N ASN A 303 3.20 5.69 0.47
CA ASN A 303 1.80 5.57 0.01
C ASN A 303 1.55 4.24 -0.75
N ARG A 304 2.26 3.16 -0.39
CA ARG A 304 2.34 1.92 -1.15
C ARG A 304 1.11 1.05 -0.90
N SER A 305 0.44 0.71 -2.00
CA SER A 305 -0.48 -0.41 -2.00
C SER A 305 0.25 -1.73 -2.22
N ILE A 306 -0.18 -2.78 -1.52
CA ILE A 306 0.25 -4.17 -1.70
C ILE A 306 -0.86 -4.86 -2.48
N ASN A 307 -0.68 -5.00 -3.80
CA ASN A 307 -1.69 -5.55 -4.70
C ASN A 307 -1.45 -7.03 -4.95
N TYR A 308 -2.31 -7.90 -4.42
CA TYR A 308 -2.38 -9.31 -4.82
C TYR A 308 -3.33 -9.44 -6.02
N TYR A 309 -2.85 -10.08 -7.10
CA TYR A 309 -3.64 -10.31 -8.30
C TYR A 309 -4.08 -11.77 -8.41
N TYR A 310 -5.33 -11.96 -8.78
CA TYR A 310 -5.98 -13.27 -8.85
C TYR A 310 -6.58 -13.51 -10.24
N GLU A 311 -6.56 -14.77 -10.64
CA GLU A 311 -7.24 -15.27 -11.84
C GLU A 311 -8.43 -16.16 -11.40
N PRO A 312 -9.56 -16.15 -12.13
CA PRO A 312 -10.70 -17.01 -11.82
C PRO A 312 -10.35 -18.49 -12.01
N LEU A 313 -10.85 -19.35 -11.13
CA LEU A 313 -10.68 -20.80 -11.29
C LEU A 313 -11.38 -21.27 -12.57
N THR A 314 -10.69 -22.10 -13.35
CA THR A 314 -11.31 -22.93 -14.39
C THR A 314 -12.15 -24.02 -13.71
N GLN A 315 -13.42 -24.10 -14.07
CA GLN A 315 -14.37 -25.11 -13.63
C GLN A 315 -14.88 -25.92 -14.83
N TYR A 316 -15.37 -27.12 -14.56
CA TYR A 316 -15.87 -28.05 -15.56
C TYR A 316 -17.34 -28.38 -15.33
N VAL A 317 -18.13 -28.45 -16.39
CA VAL A 317 -19.52 -28.92 -16.38
C VAL A 317 -19.58 -30.21 -17.18
N THR A 318 -20.00 -31.30 -16.55
CA THR A 318 -20.21 -32.60 -17.20
C THR A 318 -21.70 -32.93 -17.24
N ILE A 319 -22.25 -33.03 -18.44
CA ILE A 319 -23.63 -33.44 -18.69
C ILE A 319 -23.61 -34.88 -19.21
N ASN A 320 -24.08 -35.81 -18.37
CA ASN A 320 -24.21 -37.22 -18.70
C ASN A 320 -25.53 -37.48 -19.44
N PHE A 321 -25.48 -38.24 -20.53
CA PHE A 321 -26.65 -38.79 -21.20
C PHE A 321 -26.80 -40.24 -20.75
N GLU A 322 -27.78 -40.53 -19.91
CA GLU A 322 -27.88 -41.78 -19.15
C GLU A 322 -29.15 -42.57 -19.51
N TYR A 323 -29.00 -43.87 -19.76
CA TYR A 323 -30.10 -44.82 -19.92
C TYR A 323 -29.93 -45.97 -18.92
N GLN A 324 -30.91 -46.18 -18.05
CA GLN A 324 -30.92 -47.26 -17.05
C GLN A 324 -29.62 -47.37 -16.22
N GLY A 325 -29.05 -46.23 -15.80
CA GLY A 325 -27.78 -46.18 -15.06
C GLY A 325 -26.50 -46.34 -15.90
N LYS A 326 -26.60 -46.65 -17.21
CA LYS A 326 -25.45 -46.63 -18.13
C LYS A 326 -25.37 -45.26 -18.80
N ILE A 327 -24.25 -44.56 -18.59
CA ILE A 327 -23.90 -43.37 -19.36
C ILE A 327 -23.61 -43.81 -20.80
N LEU A 328 -24.39 -43.32 -21.75
CA LEU A 328 -24.20 -43.57 -23.19
C LEU A 328 -23.31 -42.51 -23.84
N ARG A 329 -23.34 -41.28 -23.30
CA ARG A 329 -22.52 -40.16 -23.76
C ARG A 329 -22.22 -39.15 -22.65
N LYS A 330 -21.14 -38.40 -22.81
CA LYS A 330 -20.86 -37.18 -22.03
C LYS A 330 -20.69 -35.97 -22.94
N ALA A 331 -21.21 -34.83 -22.51
CA ALA A 331 -20.80 -33.51 -22.97
C ALA A 331 -20.05 -32.82 -21.81
N ILE A 332 -18.79 -32.46 -22.04
CA ILE A 332 -17.94 -31.80 -21.04
C ILE A 332 -17.62 -30.39 -21.54
N PHE A 333 -17.83 -29.39 -20.69
CA PHE A 333 -17.50 -27.99 -20.93
C PHE A 333 -16.51 -27.51 -19.88
N SER A 334 -15.67 -26.55 -20.23
CA SER A 334 -14.81 -25.83 -19.28
C SER A 334 -15.00 -24.32 -19.45
N GLY A 335 -15.02 -23.58 -18.35
CA GLY A 335 -15.04 -22.12 -18.33
C GLY A 335 -14.45 -21.57 -17.04
N HIS A 336 -14.38 -20.25 -16.92
CA HIS A 336 -13.90 -19.57 -15.71
C HIS A 336 -15.04 -19.21 -14.77
N THR A 337 -14.72 -19.13 -13.48
CA THR A 337 -15.64 -18.64 -12.44
C THR A 337 -16.33 -17.34 -12.86
N GLY A 338 -17.66 -17.35 -12.89
CA GLY A 338 -18.52 -16.25 -13.35
C GLY A 338 -18.94 -16.31 -14.83
N GLU A 339 -18.33 -17.15 -15.67
CA GLU A 339 -18.78 -17.39 -17.05
C GLU A 339 -20.08 -18.23 -17.08
N GLN A 340 -20.89 -18.05 -18.12
CA GLN A 340 -22.11 -18.82 -18.36
C GLN A 340 -21.87 -19.91 -19.42
N ILE A 341 -22.26 -21.14 -19.09
CA ILE A 341 -22.26 -22.30 -19.99
C ILE A 341 -23.68 -22.50 -20.52
N ASP A 342 -23.90 -22.18 -21.80
CA ASP A 342 -25.17 -22.46 -22.51
C ASP A 342 -25.07 -23.78 -23.29
N PHE A 343 -26.03 -24.69 -23.12
CA PHE A 343 -26.06 -25.95 -23.88
C PHE A 343 -27.47 -26.42 -24.21
N SER A 344 -27.72 -26.63 -25.51
CA SER A 344 -28.92 -27.30 -26.02
C SER A 344 -28.60 -28.76 -26.37
N PRO A 345 -29.26 -29.76 -25.75
CA PRO A 345 -28.97 -31.17 -25.99
C PRO A 345 -29.48 -31.70 -27.34
N VAL A 346 -30.26 -30.92 -28.09
CA VAL A 346 -30.98 -31.37 -29.31
C VAL A 346 -30.05 -32.03 -30.33
N SER A 347 -28.88 -31.45 -30.60
CA SER A 347 -27.90 -31.99 -31.56
C SER A 347 -27.22 -33.28 -31.07
N THR A 348 -27.15 -33.50 -29.76
CA THR A 348 -26.60 -34.72 -29.16
C THR A 348 -27.67 -35.83 -29.09
N LEU A 349 -28.90 -35.49 -28.73
CA LEU A 349 -30.03 -36.42 -28.76
C LEU A 349 -30.28 -36.95 -30.19
N ALA A 350 -30.14 -36.11 -31.22
CA ALA A 350 -30.23 -36.52 -32.62
C ALA A 350 -29.16 -37.55 -33.07
N GLN A 351 -28.06 -37.69 -32.32
CA GLN A 351 -27.03 -38.72 -32.55
C GLN A 351 -27.38 -40.04 -31.84
N LEU A 352 -28.12 -39.97 -30.73
CA LEU A 352 -28.61 -41.11 -29.94
C LEU A 352 -29.97 -41.63 -30.47
N LYS A 353 -30.01 -42.01 -31.76
CA LYS A 353 -31.24 -42.26 -32.54
C LYS A 353 -32.31 -43.18 -31.91
N ASP A 354 -31.91 -44.13 -31.08
CA ASP A 354 -32.81 -45.10 -30.45
C ASP A 354 -33.43 -44.58 -29.13
N TYR A 355 -33.14 -43.33 -28.74
CA TYR A 355 -33.49 -42.77 -27.44
C TYR A 355 -34.18 -41.40 -27.54
N THR A 356 -34.99 -41.08 -26.53
CA THR A 356 -35.57 -39.75 -26.25
C THR A 356 -35.22 -39.32 -24.82
N MET A 357 -35.25 -38.01 -24.57
CA MET A 357 -35.10 -37.46 -23.22
C MET A 357 -36.39 -37.64 -22.42
N SER A 358 -36.32 -38.32 -21.28
CA SER A 358 -37.46 -38.52 -20.36
C SER A 358 -37.42 -37.58 -19.15
N GLN A 359 -36.22 -37.23 -18.66
CA GLN A 359 -36.02 -36.27 -17.57
C GLN A 359 -34.67 -35.56 -17.72
N THR A 360 -34.55 -34.34 -17.19
CA THR A 360 -33.28 -33.61 -17.12
C THR A 360 -33.19 -32.86 -15.78
N ASP A 361 -31.98 -32.80 -15.21
CA ASP A 361 -31.63 -31.81 -14.17
C ASP A 361 -30.81 -30.62 -14.75
N TRP A 362 -30.35 -30.72 -16.01
CA TRP A 362 -29.65 -29.64 -16.71
C TRP A 362 -30.61 -28.46 -16.95
N PRO A 363 -30.31 -27.25 -16.44
CA PRO A 363 -31.18 -26.07 -16.54
C PRO A 363 -31.22 -25.39 -17.93
N GLY A 364 -30.47 -25.87 -18.92
CA GLY A 364 -30.31 -25.21 -20.23
C GLY A 364 -29.12 -24.24 -20.26
N SER A 365 -28.92 -23.47 -19.18
CA SER A 365 -27.73 -22.66 -18.96
C SER A 365 -27.30 -22.64 -17.48
N PHE A 366 -25.99 -22.59 -17.25
CA PHE A 366 -25.40 -22.62 -15.90
C PHE A 366 -24.28 -21.59 -15.76
N VAL A 367 -24.37 -20.70 -14.76
CA VAL A 367 -23.28 -19.75 -14.42
C VAL A 367 -22.34 -20.43 -13.43
N LEU A 368 -21.05 -20.47 -13.76
CA LEU A 368 -20.02 -21.07 -12.92
C LEU A 368 -19.87 -20.28 -11.60
N PRO A 369 -20.23 -20.86 -10.43
CA PRO A 369 -20.38 -20.11 -9.18
C PRO A 369 -19.03 -19.70 -8.57
N LYS A 370 -19.06 -18.65 -7.72
CA LYS A 370 -17.89 -18.16 -6.98
C LYS A 370 -17.60 -19.01 -5.74
N ASP A 371 -17.23 -20.27 -5.97
CA ASP A 371 -16.79 -21.21 -4.95
C ASP A 371 -15.61 -22.08 -5.43
N ASN A 372 -15.09 -22.93 -4.55
CA ASN A 372 -13.88 -23.72 -4.82
C ASN A 372 -14.17 -25.10 -5.47
N ASN A 373 -15.41 -25.39 -5.86
CA ASN A 373 -15.74 -26.59 -6.60
C ASN A 373 -15.34 -26.44 -8.08
N THR A 374 -14.43 -27.29 -8.54
CA THR A 374 -13.97 -27.29 -9.93
C THR A 374 -14.82 -28.15 -10.85
N THR A 375 -15.84 -28.88 -10.38
CA THR A 375 -16.63 -29.79 -11.24
C THR A 375 -18.11 -29.89 -10.87
N TRP A 376 -18.97 -29.66 -11.86
CA TRP A 376 -20.42 -29.73 -11.77
C TRP A 376 -20.95 -30.87 -12.63
N HIS A 377 -21.92 -31.63 -12.11
CA HIS A 377 -22.48 -32.80 -12.75
C HIS A 377 -23.98 -32.65 -12.96
N PHE A 378 -24.43 -32.94 -14.17
CA PHE A 378 -25.82 -32.94 -14.59
C PHE A 378 -26.13 -34.23 -15.36
N THR A 379 -27.38 -34.67 -15.35
CA THR A 379 -27.86 -35.89 -15.98
C THR A 379 -29.11 -35.62 -16.81
N ILE A 380 -29.00 -35.89 -18.11
CA ILE A 380 -30.12 -36.01 -19.04
C ILE A 380 -30.46 -37.49 -19.13
N ARG A 381 -31.58 -37.88 -18.51
CA ARG A 381 -32.08 -39.25 -18.51
C ARG A 381 -32.83 -39.55 -19.79
N LEU A 382 -32.59 -40.76 -20.29
CA LEU A 382 -33.10 -41.24 -21.55
C LEU A 382 -34.06 -42.41 -21.35
N GLU A 383 -35.00 -42.53 -22.28
CA GLU A 383 -35.81 -43.72 -22.50
C GLU A 383 -35.62 -44.21 -23.94
N LYS A 384 -35.98 -45.46 -24.24
CA LYS A 384 -35.90 -45.98 -25.61
C LYS A 384 -37.13 -45.58 -26.42
N ASN A 385 -36.89 -45.18 -27.66
CA ASN A 385 -37.93 -44.92 -28.64
C ASN A 385 -38.77 -46.19 -28.85
N ALA A 386 -40.10 -46.05 -28.75
CA ALA A 386 -41.02 -47.17 -28.88
C ALA A 386 -40.90 -47.83 -30.26
N SER A 387 -40.45 -49.09 -30.29
CA SER A 387 -40.32 -49.87 -31.51
C SER A 387 -41.68 -50.03 -32.19
N GLN A 388 -41.86 -49.41 -33.36
CA GLN A 388 -43.08 -49.57 -34.15
C GLN A 388 -43.25 -51.05 -34.55
N PRO A 389 -44.38 -51.70 -34.24
CA PRO A 389 -44.61 -53.08 -34.64
C PRO A 389 -44.72 -53.17 -36.17
N VAL A 390 -43.90 -54.04 -36.78
CA VAL A 390 -43.89 -54.25 -38.23
C VAL A 390 -45.12 -55.06 -38.64
N ASN A 391 -46.23 -54.37 -38.92
CA ASN A 391 -47.48 -54.96 -39.39
C ASN A 391 -47.35 -55.46 -40.85
N ASN A 392 -46.81 -56.66 -41.03
CA ASN A 392 -46.95 -57.42 -42.27
C ASN A 392 -48.38 -57.97 -42.37
N SER A 393 -49.22 -57.38 -43.23
CA SER A 393 -50.55 -57.93 -43.55
C SER A 393 -51.06 -57.54 -44.95
N THR A 394 -50.76 -58.42 -45.91
CA THR A 394 -51.67 -58.96 -46.94
C THR A 394 -52.30 -58.05 -48.01
N ILE A 395 -52.29 -58.57 -49.25
CA ILE A 395 -52.86 -57.98 -50.47
C ILE A 395 -54.31 -58.47 -50.67
N SER A 396 -55.28 -57.60 -51.02
CA SER A 396 -56.23 -57.82 -52.15
C SER A 396 -57.33 -56.74 -52.36
N GLN A 397 -57.28 -56.14 -53.56
CA GLN A 397 -58.38 -55.91 -54.54
C GLN A 397 -59.66 -55.08 -54.25
N HIS A 398 -59.86 -54.06 -55.13
CA HIS A 398 -61.09 -53.57 -55.81
C HIS A 398 -62.37 -53.24 -54.99
N THR A 399 -63.12 -52.17 -55.28
CA THR A 399 -63.64 -51.72 -56.60
C THR A 399 -63.80 -50.19 -56.75
N ASP A 400 -64.17 -49.75 -57.96
CA ASP A 400 -64.14 -48.37 -58.47
C ASP A 400 -65.37 -47.50 -58.14
N ARG A 401 -65.19 -46.16 -58.14
CA ARG A 401 -65.79 -45.30 -59.19
C ARG A 401 -65.25 -43.86 -59.22
N VAL A 402 -65.49 -43.19 -60.35
CA VAL A 402 -64.96 -41.87 -60.75
C VAL A 402 -66.10 -40.84 -60.88
N ALA A 403 -65.90 -39.61 -60.39
CA ALA A 403 -66.58 -38.39 -60.88
C ALA A 403 -65.93 -37.09 -60.33
N ASP A 404 -65.13 -36.41 -61.16
CA ASP A 404 -65.02 -34.94 -61.24
C ASP A 404 -66.01 -34.49 -62.37
N PRO A 405 -66.34 -33.19 -62.66
CA PRO A 405 -65.51 -32.00 -62.43
C PRO A 405 -66.19 -30.66 -61.99
N PHE A 406 -65.40 -29.83 -61.30
CA PHE A 406 -65.28 -28.35 -61.44
C PHE A 406 -66.39 -27.33 -61.01
N LEU A 407 -65.87 -26.12 -60.66
CA LEU A 407 -66.52 -24.80 -60.46
C LEU A 407 -67.40 -24.63 -59.18
N SER A 408 -67.45 -23.47 -58.51
CA SER A 408 -66.94 -22.11 -58.83
C SER A 408 -66.47 -21.32 -57.58
N GLN A 409 -65.93 -20.11 -57.78
CA GLN A 409 -65.34 -19.23 -56.75
C GLN A 409 -66.37 -18.23 -56.16
N THR A 410 -66.22 -17.80 -54.89
CA THR A 410 -66.24 -16.36 -54.47
C THR A 410 -65.90 -16.15 -52.98
N GLN A 411 -65.64 -14.89 -52.60
CA GLN A 411 -65.33 -14.41 -51.23
C GLN A 411 -66.59 -13.87 -50.52
N ILE A 412 -66.54 -13.66 -49.18
CA ILE A 412 -66.74 -12.33 -48.49
C ILE A 412 -67.02 -12.44 -46.96
N ARG A 413 -66.29 -11.61 -46.18
CA ARG A 413 -66.51 -11.04 -44.80
C ARG A 413 -66.75 -11.90 -43.52
N PRO A 414 -66.32 -11.38 -42.34
CA PRO A 414 -66.67 -11.86 -40.99
C PRO A 414 -67.49 -10.82 -40.13
N GLN A 415 -67.60 -11.09 -38.81
CA GLN A 415 -68.10 -10.23 -37.69
C GLN A 415 -69.65 -10.11 -37.55
N PRO A 416 -70.21 -10.09 -36.31
CA PRO A 416 -70.02 -9.00 -35.33
C PRO A 416 -69.75 -9.38 -33.85
N ASN A 417 -69.60 -8.33 -33.02
CA ASN A 417 -69.20 -8.29 -31.60
C ASN A 417 -70.29 -7.62 -30.73
N PRO A 418 -70.33 -7.81 -29.38
CA PRO A 418 -70.51 -6.66 -28.45
C PRO A 418 -69.81 -6.82 -27.07
N SER A 419 -69.58 -5.81 -26.21
CA SER A 419 -69.55 -4.33 -26.37
C SER A 419 -68.96 -3.60 -25.11
N ASN A 420 -68.43 -2.39 -25.32
CA ASN A 420 -68.29 -1.20 -24.43
C ASN A 420 -67.93 -1.27 -22.92
N THR A 421 -66.92 -0.46 -22.54
CA THR A 421 -67.14 0.83 -21.83
C THR A 421 -65.93 1.79 -21.98
N GLN A 422 -66.08 3.08 -21.63
CA GLN A 422 -65.13 4.18 -21.93
C GLN A 422 -64.62 4.93 -20.68
N SER A 423 -63.43 5.54 -20.76
CA SER A 423 -63.20 6.96 -20.37
C SER A 423 -61.83 7.50 -20.82
N THR A 424 -61.76 8.79 -21.21
CA THR A 424 -60.55 9.63 -21.41
C THR A 424 -60.92 11.11 -21.14
N PRO A 425 -59.98 12.03 -20.79
CA PRO A 425 -59.33 12.94 -21.77
C PRO A 425 -57.79 13.11 -21.58
N LYS A 426 -56.96 13.31 -22.62
CA LYS A 426 -56.45 14.60 -23.22
C LYS A 426 -55.69 15.56 -22.25
N ALA A 427 -54.42 15.98 -22.44
CA ALA A 427 -53.70 16.70 -23.53
C ALA A 427 -53.77 18.27 -23.39
N SER A 428 -52.78 19.14 -23.73
CA SER A 428 -51.42 19.05 -24.34
C SER A 428 -50.57 20.36 -24.22
N SER A 429 -49.28 20.30 -24.67
CA SER A 429 -48.52 21.29 -25.52
C SER A 429 -47.97 22.68 -25.06
N ALA A 430 -46.61 22.82 -25.16
CA ALA A 430 -45.79 23.92 -25.79
C ALA A 430 -45.77 25.37 -25.20
N SER A 431 -44.82 26.32 -25.46
CA SER A 431 -43.56 26.36 -26.27
C SER A 431 -42.58 27.51 -25.86
N GLN A 432 -41.26 27.33 -26.13
CA GLN A 432 -40.18 28.28 -26.58
C GLN A 432 -39.81 29.66 -25.93
N ALA A 433 -38.46 29.90 -25.87
CA ALA A 433 -37.69 31.15 -26.17
C ALA A 433 -37.75 32.39 -25.23
N THR A 434 -36.79 33.35 -25.10
CA THR A 434 -35.31 33.62 -25.38
C THR A 434 -34.94 35.00 -24.70
N THR A 435 -33.74 35.64 -24.60
CA THR A 435 -32.30 35.51 -25.01
C THR A 435 -31.40 36.52 -24.20
N GLU A 436 -30.05 36.38 -24.25
CA GLU A 436 -29.01 37.48 -24.23
C GLU A 436 -28.70 38.33 -22.96
N ASN A 437 -27.51 38.95 -22.72
CA ASN A 437 -26.14 38.92 -23.34
C ASN A 437 -25.01 39.43 -22.36
N ALA A 438 -23.72 39.39 -22.79
CA ALA A 438 -22.59 40.34 -22.53
C ALA A 438 -21.20 39.79 -22.04
N THR A 439 -20.23 39.67 -22.98
CA THR A 439 -18.79 40.15 -23.00
C THR A 439 -17.83 40.08 -21.78
N SER A 440 -16.47 39.98 -21.89
CA SER A 440 -15.50 40.36 -22.96
C SER A 440 -14.07 39.72 -22.87
N GLN A 441 -13.40 39.52 -24.04
CA GLN A 441 -11.95 39.59 -24.45
C GLN A 441 -10.76 39.25 -23.46
N SER A 442 -9.51 38.88 -23.83
CA SER A 442 -8.73 39.02 -25.09
C SER A 442 -7.42 38.15 -25.18
N LYS A 443 -6.74 38.19 -26.35
CA LYS A 443 -5.30 37.91 -26.68
C LYS A 443 -4.74 36.49 -27.02
N LYS A 444 -3.77 36.53 -27.94
CA LYS A 444 -2.72 35.56 -28.44
C LYS A 444 -1.34 36.30 -28.32
N PRO A 445 -0.13 35.79 -28.67
CA PRO A 445 0.30 34.68 -29.56
C PRO A 445 1.09 33.59 -28.77
N THR A 446 1.91 32.64 -29.27
CA THR A 446 2.81 32.47 -30.45
C THR A 446 2.84 31.02 -30.97
N SER A 447 3.80 30.68 -31.86
CA SER A 447 3.90 29.40 -32.57
C SER A 447 5.30 28.77 -32.50
N SER A 448 5.39 27.44 -32.47
CA SER A 448 6.59 26.67 -32.84
C SER A 448 6.19 25.48 -33.72
N LYS A 449 7.18 24.84 -34.37
CA LYS A 449 6.96 23.82 -35.42
C LYS A 449 7.12 22.39 -34.87
N GLN A 450 6.27 21.46 -35.33
CA GLN A 450 6.63 20.05 -35.48
C GLN A 450 5.91 19.44 -36.69
N SER A 451 6.57 18.49 -37.36
CA SER A 451 6.10 17.85 -38.60
C SER A 451 5.12 16.69 -38.32
N PRO A 452 4.19 16.38 -39.24
CA PRO A 452 3.21 15.33 -39.00
C PRO A 452 3.82 13.92 -39.02
N ALA A 453 3.63 13.16 -37.94
CA ALA A 453 3.90 11.73 -37.92
C ALA A 453 2.76 10.96 -38.60
N VAL A 454 3.11 10.00 -39.48
CA VAL A 454 2.12 9.18 -40.20
C VAL A 454 1.50 8.16 -39.25
N THR A 455 0.28 8.40 -38.80
CA THR A 455 -0.49 7.45 -37.99
C THR A 455 -1.03 6.31 -38.86
N THR A 456 -0.30 5.19 -38.92
CA THR A 456 -0.88 3.93 -39.40
C THR A 456 -1.94 3.44 -38.40
N PRO A 457 -3.14 3.02 -38.84
CA PRO A 457 -4.19 2.59 -37.93
C PRO A 457 -3.83 1.25 -37.29
N LYS A 458 -3.56 1.26 -35.98
CA LYS A 458 -3.43 0.03 -35.18
C LYS A 458 -4.74 -0.77 -35.30
N LYS A 459 -4.69 -1.92 -35.98
CA LYS A 459 -5.80 -2.89 -36.00
C LYS A 459 -6.17 -3.23 -34.56
N LYS A 460 -7.44 -3.04 -34.17
CA LYS A 460 -7.97 -3.64 -32.95
C LYS A 460 -7.97 -5.16 -33.14
N HIS A 461 -6.99 -5.85 -32.57
CA HIS A 461 -7.12 -7.28 -32.33
C HIS A 461 -8.08 -7.47 -31.16
N VAL A 462 -9.37 -7.57 -31.49
CA VAL A 462 -10.38 -8.12 -30.58
C VAL A 462 -10.09 -9.61 -30.47
N ILE A 463 -9.29 -9.99 -29.48
CA ILE A 463 -9.07 -11.40 -29.14
C ILE A 463 -10.32 -11.88 -28.40
N SER A 464 -11.35 -12.21 -29.17
CA SER A 464 -12.50 -12.99 -28.69
C SER A 464 -12.05 -14.43 -28.50
N LYS A 465 -11.37 -14.70 -27.39
CA LYS A 465 -11.00 -16.04 -26.94
C LYS A 465 -11.37 -16.20 -25.46
N ASN A 466 -12.58 -16.70 -25.25
CA ASN A 466 -12.95 -17.71 -24.26
C ASN A 466 -14.41 -18.08 -24.56
N GLN A 467 -14.62 -18.94 -25.56
CA GLN A 467 -15.83 -19.77 -25.57
C GLN A 467 -15.50 -21.07 -24.85
N PRO A 468 -16.45 -21.64 -24.08
CA PRO A 468 -16.19 -22.86 -23.34
C PRO A 468 -15.85 -24.01 -24.28
N TYR A 469 -14.73 -24.69 -24.03
CA TYR A 469 -14.31 -25.84 -24.83
C TYR A 469 -15.24 -27.01 -24.58
N ALA A 470 -16.10 -27.30 -25.56
CA ALA A 470 -17.01 -28.45 -25.55
C ALA A 470 -16.30 -29.70 -26.09
N LEU A 471 -16.19 -30.74 -25.27
CA LEU A 471 -15.63 -32.04 -25.65
C LEU A 471 -16.66 -33.14 -25.40
N PHE A 472 -17.06 -33.82 -26.47
CA PHE A 472 -18.02 -34.92 -26.43
C PHE A 472 -17.27 -36.26 -26.38
N GLN A 473 -17.73 -37.17 -25.52
CA GLN A 473 -17.18 -38.53 -25.40
C GLN A 473 -18.31 -39.55 -25.53
N ASP A 474 -18.16 -40.45 -26.50
CA ASP A 474 -19.04 -41.59 -26.71
C ASP A 474 -18.56 -42.75 -25.81
N THR A 475 -19.42 -43.27 -24.93
CA THR A 475 -19.05 -44.26 -23.91
C THR A 475 -19.56 -45.67 -24.25
N VAL A 476 -19.57 -46.00 -25.55
CA VAL A 476 -19.97 -47.31 -26.08
C VAL A 476 -18.72 -48.14 -26.40
N SER A 477 -18.30 -48.96 -25.46
CA SER A 477 -17.26 -49.97 -25.64
C SER A 477 -17.74 -51.34 -25.16
N ASP A 478 -17.51 -52.36 -25.99
CA ASP A 478 -17.63 -53.78 -25.67
C ASP A 478 -16.52 -54.53 -26.45
N PHE A 479 -15.43 -54.86 -25.73
CA PHE A 479 -14.23 -55.57 -26.20
C PHE A 479 -13.35 -54.87 -27.27
N ASN A 480 -12.04 -55.09 -27.37
CA ASN A 480 -11.20 -56.11 -26.73
C ASN A 480 -9.83 -55.56 -26.25
N GLU A 481 -8.98 -56.40 -25.65
CA GLU A 481 -7.70 -56.03 -25.02
C GLU A 481 -6.68 -55.27 -25.92
N MET A 482 -5.97 -54.29 -25.33
CA MET A 482 -4.54 -54.09 -25.60
C MET A 482 -3.80 -53.57 -24.35
N THR A 483 -2.69 -54.24 -24.06
CA THR A 483 -1.72 -54.07 -22.95
C THR A 483 -1.41 -52.64 -22.50
N GLN A 484 -1.36 -52.41 -21.18
CA GLN A 484 -0.67 -51.24 -20.59
C GLN A 484 0.86 -51.36 -20.72
N PRO A 485 1.58 -50.28 -21.07
CA PRO A 485 3.02 -50.19 -20.85
C PRO A 485 3.33 -50.04 -19.35
N ASN A 486 4.02 -51.02 -18.77
CA ASN A 486 4.44 -51.01 -17.37
C ASN A 486 5.59 -50.02 -17.15
N PHE A 487 5.45 -49.11 -16.17
CA PHE A 487 6.54 -48.26 -15.68
C PHE A 487 6.62 -48.31 -14.16
N GLN A 488 7.58 -49.07 -13.64
CA GLN A 488 7.98 -48.97 -12.23
C GLN A 488 8.83 -47.71 -12.01
N PRO A 489 8.68 -47.01 -10.87
CA PRO A 489 9.61 -45.97 -10.47
C PRO A 489 10.91 -46.55 -9.92
N SER A 490 12.02 -45.82 -10.07
CA SER A 490 13.29 -46.06 -9.37
C SER A 490 14.07 -44.73 -9.23
N PRO A 491 14.98 -44.60 -8.25
CA PRO A 491 14.97 -43.40 -7.40
C PRO A 491 16.24 -42.52 -7.46
N ALA A 492 16.20 -41.44 -6.67
CA ALA A 492 17.24 -40.41 -6.45
C ALA A 492 17.38 -39.40 -7.62
N SER A 493 17.91 -38.18 -7.44
CA SER A 493 18.54 -37.57 -6.24
C SER A 493 18.25 -36.06 -6.09
N GLU A 494 18.43 -35.61 -4.86
CA GLU A 494 18.62 -34.27 -4.29
C GLU A 494 18.75 -33.00 -5.16
N SER A 495 18.13 -31.93 -4.64
CA SER A 495 18.61 -30.52 -4.65
C SER A 495 18.59 -29.71 -5.95
N SER A 496 18.03 -28.49 -5.86
CA SER A 496 18.43 -27.35 -6.70
C SER A 496 18.01 -26.03 -6.02
N SER A 497 18.97 -25.40 -5.34
CA SER A 497 18.91 -23.97 -5.02
C SER A 497 19.82 -23.25 -6.00
N PHE A 498 19.30 -22.31 -6.79
CA PHE A 498 20.13 -21.53 -7.71
C PHE A 498 19.83 -20.04 -7.67
N THR A 499 20.90 -19.26 -7.54
CA THR A 499 20.96 -17.81 -7.68
C THR A 499 22.29 -17.52 -8.35
N GLN A 500 22.35 -16.48 -9.20
CA GLN A 500 23.48 -16.22 -10.12
C GLN A 500 23.54 -17.27 -11.26
N VAL A 501 24.05 -17.00 -12.46
CA VAL A 501 24.94 -15.91 -12.92
C VAL A 501 24.39 -15.22 -14.17
N VAL A 502 24.58 -13.90 -14.28
CA VAL A 502 24.43 -13.12 -15.52
C VAL A 502 25.77 -13.04 -16.24
N THR A 503 25.81 -13.12 -17.58
CA THR A 503 26.54 -12.23 -18.53
C THR A 503 26.68 -12.84 -19.93
N LEU A 504 26.54 -12.02 -21.00
CA LEU A 504 26.89 -12.24 -22.43
C LEU A 504 26.35 -13.51 -23.13
N LEU A 505 25.63 -13.41 -24.25
CA LEU A 505 26.20 -12.98 -25.53
C LEU A 505 25.11 -12.50 -26.50
N ALA A 506 25.22 -11.25 -26.95
CA ALA A 506 24.58 -10.80 -28.19
C ALA A 506 25.65 -10.72 -29.29
N HIS A 507 25.47 -11.46 -30.39
CA HIS A 507 25.95 -11.19 -31.76
C HIS A 507 25.47 -12.33 -32.70
N TYR A 508 25.56 -12.12 -34.02
CA TYR A 508 25.23 -13.06 -35.11
C TYR A 508 23.76 -13.47 -35.32
N THR A 509 23.03 -12.61 -36.04
CA THR A 509 22.08 -13.04 -37.07
C THR A 509 22.22 -12.15 -38.30
N LEU A 510 22.90 -12.65 -39.34
CA LEU A 510 23.02 -12.02 -40.65
C LEU A 510 23.37 -13.09 -41.69
N LEU A 511 22.79 -12.98 -42.89
CA LEU A 511 23.03 -13.80 -44.10
C LEU A 511 22.62 -15.29 -44.05
N ALA A 512 21.34 -15.55 -44.35
CA ALA A 512 20.94 -16.71 -45.15
C ALA A 512 19.52 -16.55 -45.75
N GLU A 513 19.36 -15.74 -46.80
CA GLU A 513 18.71 -16.12 -48.08
C GLU A 513 18.71 -14.93 -49.06
N ARG A 514 18.16 -15.11 -50.28
CA ARG A 514 18.37 -14.27 -51.48
C ARG A 514 17.23 -13.29 -51.77
#